data_AF-A0AA37LV83-F1
#
_entry.id   AF-A0AA37LV83-F1
#
_cell.length_a   1.000
_cell.length_b   1.000
_cell.length_c   1.000
_cell.angle_alpha   90.00
_cell.angle_beta   90.00
_cell.angle_gamma   90.00
#
_symmetry.space_group_name_H-M   'P 1'
#
loop_
_entity.id
_entity.type
_entity.pdbx_description
1 polymer ?
#
loop_
_entity_poly.entity_id
_entity_poly.type
_entity_poly.pdbx_seq_one_letter_code
_entity_poly.pdbx_strand_id
1 'polypeptide(L)'
;MDLNGVKRRDTTKGPPLRILSLDGGGVRGYSMFIILQELMHRTFVEIEGRAPRRNEIPRPCDHFDLIVGTGTGGLIALMLGRLRLDLEQCKELYVRLTRMVFETDKTIAGIPYRSTLFKASKLEEAIKEAVREHTVYQKEGNDGTENDMMSPLSGYNNSNPRRHASNASTVSFSARSPQAQMARPAFNSRYGDPNARLYDARENRTKT
;
A
#
# COMPACT_ATOMS: atom_id res chain seq x y z
N MET A 1 0.59 40.91 0.23
CA MET A 1 1.95 40.37 0.39
C MET A 1 1.97 39.07 -0.38
N ASP A 2 2.40 39.13 -1.64
CA ASP A 2 2.48 37.97 -2.50
C ASP A 2 3.76 37.20 -2.17
N LEU A 3 3.60 36.05 -1.52
CA LEU A 3 4.70 35.11 -1.26
C LEU A 3 5.04 34.42 -2.57
N ASN A 4 5.99 35.03 -3.28
CA ASN A 4 6.61 34.55 -4.52
C ASN A 4 7.13 33.11 -4.37
N GLY A 5 6.26 32.15 -4.62
CA GLY A 5 6.66 30.79 -4.99
C GLY A 5 7.40 30.85 -6.32
N VAL A 6 8.57 30.19 -6.36
CA VAL A 6 9.44 30.05 -7.53
C VAL A 6 8.66 29.41 -8.70
N LYS A 7 7.94 30.21 -9.47
CA LYS A 7 7.33 29.77 -10.74
C LYS A 7 8.39 29.85 -11.82
N ARG A 8 8.90 28.70 -12.26
CA ARG A 8 9.70 28.64 -13.48
C ARG A 8 8.82 29.05 -14.68
N ARG A 9 9.39 29.82 -15.61
CA ARG A 9 8.68 30.44 -16.74
C ARG A 9 8.21 29.45 -17.81
N ASP A 10 8.50 28.17 -17.67
CA ASP A 10 8.33 27.09 -18.65
C ASP A 10 7.17 26.12 -18.37
N THR A 11 6.41 26.27 -17.27
CA THR A 11 5.23 25.43 -17.02
C THR A 11 4.01 25.99 -17.76
N THR A 12 3.75 25.51 -18.97
CA THR A 12 2.83 26.13 -19.94
C THR A 12 1.33 25.85 -19.76
N LYS A 13 0.85 25.24 -18.67
CA LYS A 13 -0.56 25.18 -18.22
C LYS A 13 -0.68 24.26 -16.98
N GLY A 14 -1.43 24.69 -15.96
CA GLY A 14 -1.71 23.90 -14.75
C GLY A 14 -0.79 24.19 -13.54
N PRO A 15 -1.08 23.59 -12.37
CA PRO A 15 -0.21 23.71 -11.20
C PRO A 15 1.17 23.05 -11.45
N PRO A 16 2.24 23.51 -10.79
CA PRO A 16 3.56 22.89 -10.91
C PRO A 16 3.55 21.41 -10.51
N LEU A 17 4.31 20.58 -11.22
CA LEU A 17 4.47 19.17 -10.89
C LEU A 17 5.26 18.99 -9.59
N ARG A 18 4.74 18.19 -8.65
CA ARG A 18 5.38 17.89 -7.37
C ARG A 18 5.93 16.46 -7.40
N ILE A 19 7.26 16.34 -7.34
CA ILE A 19 7.96 15.06 -7.38
C ILE A 19 8.63 14.81 -6.03
N LEU A 20 8.43 13.61 -5.48
CA LEU A 20 9.18 13.09 -4.33
C LEU A 20 10.17 12.04 -4.82
N SER A 21 11.46 12.23 -4.53
CA SER A 21 12.52 11.27 -4.84
C SER A 21 13.12 10.73 -3.56
N LEU A 22 13.24 9.40 -3.48
CA LEU A 22 13.67 8.67 -2.27
C LEU A 22 14.91 7.82 -2.54
N ASP A 23 15.97 8.08 -1.80
CA ASP A 23 17.25 7.40 -1.97
C ASP A 23 17.27 6.00 -1.33
N GLY A 24 18.21 5.17 -1.78
CA GLY A 24 18.55 3.92 -1.11
C GLY A 24 19.33 4.17 0.19
N GLY A 25 19.01 3.45 1.26
CA GLY A 25 19.62 3.68 2.58
C GLY A 25 19.75 2.45 3.47
N GLY A 26 19.23 1.28 3.06
CA GLY A 26 19.11 0.13 3.95
C GLY A 26 18.24 0.51 5.15
N VAL A 27 18.50 -0.06 6.33
CA VAL A 27 17.75 0.22 7.58
C VAL A 27 17.65 1.71 7.94
N ARG A 28 18.60 2.54 7.48
CA ARG A 28 18.61 3.98 7.71
C ARG A 28 17.47 4.69 6.97
N GLY A 29 16.84 4.04 5.99
CA GLY A 29 15.70 4.58 5.25
C GLY A 29 14.52 4.96 6.14
N TYR A 30 14.44 4.45 7.38
CA TYR A 30 13.44 4.87 8.36
C TYR A 30 13.46 6.39 8.63
N SER A 31 14.62 7.04 8.51
CA SER A 31 14.73 8.50 8.66
C SER A 31 13.88 9.28 7.64
N MET A 32 13.71 8.74 6.43
CA MET A 32 12.87 9.36 5.41
C MET A 32 11.41 9.47 5.86
N PHE A 33 10.89 8.48 6.61
CA PHE A 33 9.54 8.57 7.16
C PHE A 33 9.42 9.68 8.21
N ILE A 34 10.44 9.89 9.04
CA ILE A 34 10.43 10.95 10.04
C ILE A 34 10.45 12.33 9.37
N ILE A 35 11.29 12.48 8.35
CA ILE A 35 11.36 13.72 7.57
C ILE A 35 10.03 13.97 6.83
N LEU A 36 9.47 12.94 6.19
CA LEU A 36 8.18 13.05 5.51
C LEU A 36 7.03 13.33 6.48
N GLN A 37 7.05 12.76 7.68
CA GLN A 37 6.05 13.02 8.72
C GLN A 37 6.01 14.50 9.09
N GLU A 38 7.17 15.10 9.31
CA GLU A 38 7.28 16.51 9.61
C GLU A 38 6.87 17.37 8.40
N LEU A 39 7.28 16.99 7.18
CA LEU A 39 6.90 17.71 5.96
C LEU A 39 5.38 17.71 5.75
N MET A 40 4.73 16.55 5.86
CA MET A 40 3.27 16.44 5.68
C MET A 40 2.52 17.14 6.82
N HIS A 41 3.06 17.11 8.05
CA HIS A 41 2.51 17.87 9.17
C HIS A 41 2.54 19.38 8.89
N ARG A 42 3.69 19.93 8.48
CA ARG A 42 3.80 21.37 8.13
C ARG A 42 2.91 21.74 6.96
N THR A 43 2.85 20.88 5.95
CA THR A 43 1.95 21.07 4.79
C THR A 43 0.50 21.21 5.24
N PHE A 44 0.04 20.36 6.16
CA PHE A 44 -1.30 20.48 6.73
C PHE A 44 -1.49 21.81 7.47
N VAL A 45 -0.54 22.20 8.33
CA VAL A 45 -0.62 23.45 9.10
C VAL A 45 -0.70 24.66 8.16
N GLU A 46 0.07 24.67 7.07
CA GLU A 46 0.05 25.74 6.07
C GLU A 46 -1.28 25.83 5.32
N ILE A 47 -1.92 24.68 5.03
CA ILE A 47 -3.20 24.62 4.30
C ILE A 47 -4.38 24.97 5.22
N GLU A 48 -4.39 24.42 6.43
CA GLU A 48 -5.56 24.45 7.34
C GLU A 48 -5.44 25.50 8.45
N GLY A 49 -4.27 26.12 8.63
CA GLY A 49 -4.03 27.14 9.65
C GLY A 49 -4.04 26.64 11.09
N ARG A 50 -3.95 25.32 11.31
CA ARG A 50 -3.97 24.68 12.64
C ARG A 50 -3.15 23.40 12.68
N ALA A 51 -2.84 22.91 13.88
CA ALA A 51 -2.22 21.60 14.05
C ALA A 51 -3.17 20.46 13.60
N PRO A 52 -2.65 19.45 12.87
CA PRO A 52 -3.41 18.24 12.54
C PRO A 52 -3.59 17.32 13.74
N ARG A 53 -4.71 16.60 13.79
CA ARG A 53 -4.81 15.34 14.53
C ARG A 53 -4.07 14.24 13.78
N ARG A 54 -3.72 13.14 14.45
CA ARG A 54 -2.94 12.03 13.87
C ARG A 54 -3.52 11.49 12.54
N ASN A 55 -4.85 11.41 12.44
CA ASN A 55 -5.56 10.91 11.26
C ASN A 55 -5.84 11.98 10.19
N GLU A 56 -5.46 13.23 10.43
CA GLU A 56 -5.63 14.34 9.49
C GLU A 56 -4.35 14.64 8.71
N ILE A 57 -3.23 14.00 9.09
CA ILE A 57 -1.98 14.18 8.38
C ILE A 57 -2.16 13.62 6.96
N PRO A 58 -1.96 14.44 5.93
CA PRO A 58 -2.18 14.01 4.57
C PRO A 58 -1.19 12.92 4.17
N ARG A 59 -1.64 12.00 3.32
CA ARG A 59 -0.74 10.99 2.77
C ARG A 59 0.12 11.62 1.67
N PRO A 60 1.39 11.20 1.54
CA PRO A 60 2.24 11.69 0.45
C PRO A 60 1.63 11.49 -0.95
N CYS A 61 0.92 10.39 -1.19
CA CYS A 61 0.25 10.17 -2.48
C CYS A 61 -0.81 11.23 -2.84
N ASP A 62 -1.43 11.85 -1.84
CA ASP A 62 -2.45 12.87 -2.09
C ASP A 62 -1.82 14.25 -2.43
N HIS A 63 -0.49 14.39 -2.27
CA HIS A 63 0.25 15.65 -2.46
C HIS A 63 1.33 15.58 -3.52
N PHE A 64 1.93 14.43 -3.79
CA PHE A 64 2.93 14.27 -4.84
C PHE A 64 2.32 13.61 -6.07
N ASP A 65 2.63 14.15 -7.26
CA ASP A 65 2.14 13.64 -8.53
C ASP A 65 2.95 12.42 -9.00
N LEU A 66 4.20 12.36 -8.58
CA LEU A 66 5.15 11.28 -8.84
C LEU A 66 6.01 11.02 -7.59
N ILE A 67 6.08 9.76 -7.17
CA ILE A 67 6.99 9.31 -6.12
C ILE A 67 7.92 8.27 -6.73
N VAL A 68 9.23 8.54 -6.71
CA VAL A 68 10.25 7.62 -7.25
C VAL A 68 11.25 7.26 -6.17
N GLY A 69 11.93 6.13 -6.33
CA GLY A 69 13.05 5.81 -5.47
C GLY A 69 13.90 4.65 -5.95
N THR A 70 15.07 4.49 -5.32
CA THR A 70 16.05 3.46 -5.66
C THR A 70 16.33 2.57 -4.44
N GLY A 71 16.53 1.26 -4.66
CA GLY A 71 16.75 0.30 -3.57
C GLY A 71 15.64 0.33 -2.52
N THR A 72 15.98 0.60 -1.25
CA THR A 72 14.97 0.77 -0.19
C THR A 72 14.06 1.98 -0.41
N GLY A 73 14.53 3.03 -1.10
CA GLY A 73 13.69 4.17 -1.48
C GLY A 73 12.60 3.77 -2.47
N GLY A 74 12.86 2.82 -3.36
CA GLY A 74 11.85 2.26 -4.28
C GLY A 74 10.77 1.47 -3.52
N LEU A 75 11.18 0.68 -2.52
CA LEU A 75 10.25 0.00 -1.63
C LEU A 75 9.36 1.00 -0.86
N ILE A 76 9.94 2.09 -0.36
CA ILE A 76 9.19 3.17 0.32
C ILE A 76 8.25 3.87 -0.67
N ALA A 77 8.70 4.14 -1.89
CA ALA A 77 7.88 4.73 -2.94
C ALA A 77 6.63 3.87 -3.22
N LEU A 78 6.79 2.54 -3.29
CA LEU A 78 5.66 1.62 -3.44
C LEU A 78 4.69 1.66 -2.26
N MET A 79 5.17 1.73 -1.02
CA MET A 79 4.31 1.85 0.16
C MET A 79 3.48 3.15 0.13
N LEU A 80 4.15 4.28 -0.11
CA LEU A 80 3.53 5.60 -0.04
C LEU A 80 2.63 5.90 -1.24
N GLY A 81 3.08 5.56 -2.45
CA GLY A 81 2.38 5.87 -3.69
C GLY A 81 1.44 4.74 -4.10
N ARG A 82 2.01 3.57 -4.42
CA ARG A 82 1.25 2.46 -5.00
C ARG A 82 0.25 1.82 -4.03
N LEU A 83 0.66 1.55 -2.79
CA LEU A 83 -0.21 0.98 -1.76
C LEU A 83 -1.03 2.07 -1.02
N ARG A 84 -0.64 3.34 -1.16
CA ARG A 84 -1.29 4.51 -0.53
C ARG A 84 -1.39 4.41 0.99
N LEU A 85 -0.37 3.82 1.60
CA LEU A 85 -0.29 3.70 3.05
C LEU A 85 -0.04 5.07 3.68
N ASP A 86 -0.60 5.26 4.87
CA ASP A 86 -0.19 6.39 5.70
C ASP A 86 1.22 6.17 6.26
N LEU A 87 1.83 7.24 6.78
CA LEU A 87 3.21 7.19 7.26
C LEU A 87 3.39 6.30 8.48
N GLU A 88 2.35 6.10 9.28
CA GLU A 88 2.39 5.22 10.46
C GLU A 88 2.43 3.75 10.03
N GLN A 89 1.54 3.37 9.11
CA GLN A 89 1.52 2.06 8.47
C GLN A 89 2.85 1.76 7.78
N CYS A 90 3.41 2.75 7.06
CA CYS A 90 4.71 2.60 6.41
C CYS A 90 5.83 2.32 7.42
N LYS A 91 5.87 3.06 8.54
CA LYS A 91 6.88 2.86 9.60
C LYS A 91 6.77 1.46 10.20
N GLU A 92 5.56 1.03 10.55
CA GLU A 92 5.31 -0.30 11.11
C GLU A 92 5.73 -1.41 10.14
N LEU A 93 5.29 -1.30 8.88
CA LEU A 93 5.64 -2.24 7.83
C LEU A 93 7.15 -2.28 7.60
N TYR A 94 7.82 -1.13 7.52
CA TYR A 94 9.25 -1.05 7.29
C TYR A 94 10.08 -1.69 8.41
N VAL A 95 9.69 -1.50 9.68
CA VAL A 95 10.31 -2.18 10.83
C VAL A 95 10.12 -3.69 10.74
N ARG A 96 8.91 -4.15 10.39
CA ARG A 96 8.60 -5.57 10.20
C ARG A 96 9.46 -6.18 9.07
N LEU A 97 9.53 -5.53 7.90
CA LEU A 97 10.36 -5.94 6.77
C LEU A 97 11.84 -6.01 7.16
N THR A 98 12.35 -4.95 7.80
CA THR A 98 13.75 -4.86 8.20
C THR A 98 14.12 -5.98 9.16
N ARG A 99 13.27 -6.30 10.14
CA ARG A 99 13.50 -7.42 11.06
C ARG A 99 13.58 -8.76 10.33
N MET A 100 12.62 -9.08 9.47
CA MET A 100 12.60 -10.37 8.75
C MET A 100 13.78 -10.53 7.78
N VAL A 101 14.23 -9.44 7.16
CA VAL A 101 15.31 -9.46 6.17
C VAL A 101 16.69 -9.58 6.81
N PHE A 102 16.87 -8.97 7.99
CA PHE A 102 18.14 -8.93 8.71
C PHE A 102 18.19 -9.83 9.95
N GLU A 103 17.24 -10.75 10.13
CA GLU A 103 17.28 -11.74 11.21
C GLU A 103 18.46 -12.73 11.00
N THR A 104 19.23 -13.00 12.06
CA THR A 104 20.38 -13.92 12.01
C THR A 104 19.98 -15.32 12.45
N ASP A 105 19.84 -16.27 11.52
CA ASP A 105 19.60 -17.67 11.88
C ASP A 105 20.87 -18.42 12.34
N LYS A 106 22.02 -17.72 12.41
CA LYS A 106 23.35 -18.30 12.69
C LYS A 106 23.85 -17.91 14.07
N THR A 107 23.04 -18.19 15.09
CA THR A 107 23.38 -18.03 16.50
C THR A 107 23.81 -19.37 17.09
N ILE A 108 24.93 -19.40 17.82
CA ILE A 108 25.33 -20.52 18.67
C ILE A 108 25.32 -19.99 20.10
N ALA A 109 24.55 -20.62 20.99
CA ALA A 109 24.37 -20.17 22.38
C ALA A 109 23.93 -18.68 22.50
N GLY A 110 23.13 -18.19 21.55
CA GLY A 110 22.66 -16.79 21.53
C GLY A 110 23.64 -15.77 20.93
N ILE A 111 24.85 -16.19 20.53
CA ILE A 111 25.87 -15.32 19.96
C ILE A 111 25.87 -15.46 18.42
N PRO A 112 25.67 -14.38 17.65
CA PRO A 112 25.77 -14.40 16.19
C PRO A 112 27.20 -14.73 15.75
N TYR A 113 27.41 -15.83 15.03
CA TYR A 113 28.76 -16.23 14.57
C TYR A 113 29.08 -15.73 13.15
N ARG A 114 28.09 -15.24 12.40
CA ARG A 114 28.27 -14.64 11.07
C ARG A 114 27.41 -13.40 10.92
N SER A 115 27.84 -12.50 10.04
CA SER A 115 27.01 -11.37 9.62
C SER A 115 25.68 -11.86 9.05
N THR A 116 24.64 -11.09 9.31
CA THR A 116 23.31 -11.25 8.72
C THR A 116 23.43 -11.09 7.21
N LEU A 117 23.31 -12.19 6.48
CA LEU A 117 23.21 -12.11 5.02
C LEU A 117 21.77 -11.78 4.69
N PHE A 118 21.58 -10.70 3.93
CA PHE A 118 20.31 -10.35 3.31
C PHE A 118 19.70 -11.60 2.63
N LYS A 119 18.50 -11.98 3.07
CA LYS A 119 17.75 -13.09 2.45
C LYS A 119 16.74 -12.54 1.47
N ALA A 120 17.05 -12.63 0.17
CA ALA A 120 16.15 -12.18 -0.89
C ALA A 120 14.76 -12.83 -0.80
N SER A 121 14.69 -14.13 -0.49
CA SER A 121 13.42 -14.84 -0.31
C SER A 121 12.57 -14.29 0.84
N LYS A 122 13.20 -13.86 1.94
CA LYS A 122 12.49 -13.23 3.07
C LYS A 122 12.00 -11.84 2.72
N LEU A 123 12.75 -11.08 1.93
CA LEU A 123 12.25 -9.80 1.41
C LEU A 123 11.05 -10.03 0.48
N GLU A 124 11.11 -11.01 -0.42
CA GLU A 124 10.03 -11.31 -1.35
C GLU A 124 8.75 -11.74 -0.62
N GLU A 125 8.86 -12.69 0.32
CA GLU A 125 7.74 -13.15 1.17
C GLU A 125 7.07 -11.96 1.87
N ALA A 126 7.89 -11.07 2.41
CA ALA A 126 7.42 -9.93 3.16
C ALA A 126 6.78 -8.83 2.29
N ILE A 127 7.28 -8.61 1.08
CA ILE A 127 6.65 -7.73 0.08
C ILE A 127 5.31 -8.33 -0.36
N LYS A 128 5.28 -9.63 -0.69
CA LYS A 128 4.05 -10.34 -1.06
C LYS A 128 2.98 -10.24 0.01
N GLU A 129 3.36 -10.36 1.28
CA GLU A 129 2.44 -10.18 2.39
C GLU A 129 1.89 -8.76 2.47
N ALA A 130 2.74 -7.74 2.32
CA ALA A 130 2.28 -6.35 2.29
C ALA A 130 1.34 -6.07 1.11
N VAL A 131 1.65 -6.60 -0.08
CA VAL A 131 0.79 -6.47 -1.26
C VAL A 131 -0.56 -7.14 -0.99
N ARG A 132 -0.55 -8.36 -0.45
CA ARG A 132 -1.76 -9.11 -0.09
C ARG A 132 -2.63 -8.37 0.93
N GLU A 133 -2.04 -7.72 1.93
CA GLU A 133 -2.78 -6.92 2.93
C GLU A 133 -3.42 -5.65 2.33
N HIS A 134 -2.88 -5.12 1.22
CA HIS A 134 -3.20 -3.78 0.72
C HIS A 134 -3.71 -3.72 -0.75
N THR A 135 -4.01 -4.86 -1.36
CA THR A 135 -4.57 -4.96 -2.72
C THR A 135 -5.82 -5.84 -2.75
N VAL A 136 -6.84 -5.46 -1.99
CA VAL A 136 -8.07 -6.25 -1.83
C VAL A 136 -8.96 -6.10 -3.06
N TYR A 137 -9.00 -4.91 -3.67
CA TYR A 137 -9.94 -4.58 -4.74
C TYR A 137 -9.31 -4.67 -6.14
N GLN A 138 -10.14 -4.93 -7.16
CA GLN A 138 -9.69 -5.00 -8.56
C GLN A 138 -8.97 -3.73 -9.03
N LYS A 139 -9.42 -2.55 -8.58
CA LYS A 139 -8.77 -1.27 -8.92
C LYS A 139 -7.37 -1.13 -8.30
N GLU A 140 -7.01 -2.00 -7.37
CA GLU A 140 -5.71 -2.06 -6.71
C GLU A 140 -4.81 -3.15 -7.33
N GLY A 141 -5.09 -3.58 -8.57
CA GLY A 141 -4.31 -4.59 -9.27
C GLY A 141 -4.67 -6.03 -8.91
N ASN A 142 -5.74 -6.25 -8.15
CA ASN A 142 -6.32 -7.57 -7.87
C ASN A 142 -7.41 -7.91 -8.90
N ASP A 143 -7.09 -7.79 -10.18
CA ASP A 143 -7.95 -8.12 -11.32
C ASP A 143 -7.89 -9.61 -11.69
N GLY A 144 -7.12 -10.40 -10.92
CA GLY A 144 -6.84 -11.80 -11.17
C GLY A 144 -5.79 -11.99 -12.26
N THR A 145 -5.22 -13.18 -12.35
CA THR A 145 -4.49 -13.59 -13.55
C THR A 145 -5.54 -13.80 -14.64
N GLU A 146 -5.76 -12.83 -15.53
CA GLU A 146 -6.18 -13.23 -16.87
C GLU A 146 -5.11 -14.22 -17.35
N ASN A 147 -5.50 -15.50 -17.41
CA ASN A 147 -4.70 -16.52 -18.06
C ASN A 147 -4.51 -16.05 -19.49
N ASP A 148 -3.33 -15.53 -19.80
CA ASP A 148 -2.83 -15.37 -21.17
C ASP A 148 -2.65 -16.78 -21.76
N MET A 149 -3.76 -17.43 -22.13
CA MET A 149 -3.92 -18.43 -23.19
C MET A 149 -5.43 -18.64 -23.40
N MET A 150 -6.09 -17.66 -24.01
CA MET A 150 -7.38 -17.91 -24.67
C MET A 150 -7.10 -18.75 -25.93
N SER A 151 -7.06 -20.07 -25.78
CA SER A 151 -7.26 -20.99 -26.92
C SER A 151 -8.66 -20.70 -27.49
N PRO A 152 -8.82 -20.41 -28.79
CA PRO A 152 -10.07 -19.86 -29.35
C PRO A 152 -11.19 -20.90 -29.51
N LEU A 153 -11.12 -22.05 -28.85
CA LEU A 153 -12.11 -23.11 -28.95
C LEU A 153 -12.57 -23.55 -27.56
N SER A 154 -13.62 -22.91 -27.06
CA SER A 154 -14.67 -23.53 -26.22
C SER A 154 -15.72 -22.48 -25.87
N GLY A 155 -16.74 -22.36 -26.71
CA GLY A 155 -17.97 -21.64 -26.35
C GLY A 155 -18.76 -22.45 -25.34
N TYR A 156 -18.98 -21.89 -24.15
CA TYR A 156 -20.07 -22.31 -23.29
C TYR A 156 -20.67 -21.08 -22.60
N ASN A 157 -21.87 -20.71 -23.04
CA ASN A 157 -22.73 -19.73 -22.39
C ASN A 157 -23.02 -20.19 -20.96
N ASN A 158 -22.73 -19.36 -19.97
CA ASN A 158 -23.37 -19.48 -18.67
C ASN A 158 -23.84 -18.11 -18.18
N SER A 159 -25.10 -17.82 -18.45
CA SER A 159 -25.84 -16.68 -17.92
C SER A 159 -26.09 -16.87 -16.42
N ASN A 160 -25.21 -16.32 -15.58
CA ASN A 160 -25.48 -16.22 -14.14
C ASN A 160 -26.04 -14.84 -13.78
N PRO A 161 -27.16 -14.76 -13.03
CA PRO A 161 -27.81 -13.49 -12.72
C PRO A 161 -27.01 -12.65 -11.71
N ARG A 162 -26.80 -11.37 -12.05
CA ARG A 162 -26.29 -10.32 -11.15
C ARG A 162 -27.23 -10.15 -9.96
N ARG A 163 -26.73 -10.39 -8.73
CA ARG A 163 -27.41 -9.96 -7.50
C ARG A 163 -26.72 -8.72 -6.96
N HIS A 164 -27.44 -7.60 -6.94
CA HIS A 164 -27.05 -6.41 -6.19
C HIS A 164 -27.22 -6.70 -4.68
N ALA A 165 -26.15 -6.60 -3.90
CA ALA A 165 -26.23 -6.61 -2.45
C ALA A 165 -26.33 -5.17 -1.95
N SER A 166 -27.55 -4.72 -1.68
CA SER A 166 -27.78 -3.51 -0.89
C SER A 166 -27.42 -3.79 0.57
N ASN A 167 -26.58 -2.93 1.16
CA ASN A 167 -26.37 -2.87 2.59
C ASN A 167 -27.67 -2.43 3.27
N ALA A 168 -28.34 -3.35 3.98
CA ALA A 168 -29.37 -3.03 4.95
C ALA A 168 -29.01 -3.71 6.26
N SER A 169 -28.62 -2.89 7.23
CA SER A 169 -28.39 -3.25 8.62
C SER A 169 -29.72 -3.36 9.35
N THR A 170 -30.06 -4.54 9.86
CA THR A 170 -30.84 -4.71 11.09
C THR A 170 -30.46 -6.04 11.75
N VAL A 171 -29.77 -5.93 12.88
CA VAL A 171 -29.66 -7.00 13.87
C VAL A 171 -31.03 -7.23 14.48
N SER A 172 -31.48 -8.49 14.52
CA SER A 172 -32.58 -8.92 15.38
C SER A 172 -32.30 -10.34 15.86
N PHE A 173 -31.96 -10.43 17.14
CA PHE A 173 -31.93 -11.67 17.91
C PHE A 173 -33.36 -12.19 18.05
N SER A 174 -33.67 -13.36 17.48
CA SER A 174 -34.63 -14.36 18.00
C SER A 174 -35.08 -15.30 16.88
N ALA A 175 -34.37 -16.42 16.70
CA ALA A 175 -34.88 -17.70 16.16
C ALA A 175 -33.68 -18.64 15.92
N ARG A 176 -33.38 -19.51 16.90
CA ARG A 176 -32.42 -20.61 16.70
C ARG A 176 -33.19 -21.83 16.21
N SER A 177 -33.08 -22.15 14.91
CA SER A 177 -33.39 -23.48 14.39
C SER A 177 -32.09 -24.32 14.33
N PRO A 178 -32.14 -25.64 14.61
CA PRO A 178 -30.94 -26.49 14.61
C PRO A 178 -30.26 -26.66 13.23
N GLN A 179 -30.92 -26.23 12.15
CA GLN A 179 -30.39 -26.29 10.77
C GLN A 179 -29.50 -25.10 10.39
N ALA A 180 -29.47 -24.03 11.17
CA ALA A 180 -28.60 -22.87 10.90
C ALA A 180 -27.13 -23.09 11.28
N GLN A 181 -26.77 -24.24 11.87
CA GLN A 181 -25.41 -24.55 12.33
C GLN A 181 -24.50 -25.19 11.25
N MET A 182 -24.99 -25.41 10.02
CA MET A 182 -24.17 -25.90 8.89
C MET A 182 -23.87 -24.84 7.82
N ALA A 183 -24.05 -23.55 8.13
CA ALA A 183 -23.45 -22.51 7.30
C ALA A 183 -21.94 -22.54 7.52
N ARG A 184 -21.20 -23.13 6.56
CA ARG A 184 -19.75 -22.96 6.43
C ARG A 184 -19.43 -21.49 6.69
N PRO A 185 -18.45 -21.14 7.55
CA PRO A 185 -18.08 -19.75 7.73
C PRO A 185 -17.76 -19.21 6.34
N ALA A 186 -18.51 -18.19 5.92
CA ALA A 186 -18.14 -17.43 4.75
C ALA A 186 -16.70 -16.99 5.01
N PHE A 187 -15.76 -17.53 4.24
CA PHE A 187 -14.39 -17.03 4.24
C PHE A 187 -14.52 -15.57 3.85
N ASN A 188 -14.53 -14.67 4.85
CA ASN A 188 -14.26 -13.28 4.62
C ASN A 188 -12.84 -13.28 4.07
N SER A 189 -12.72 -13.27 2.74
CA SER A 189 -11.45 -13.06 2.04
C SER A 189 -11.03 -11.61 2.32
N ARG A 190 -10.59 -11.37 3.55
CA ARG A 190 -10.15 -10.06 4.05
C ARG A 190 -8.76 -9.71 3.54
N TYR A 191 -8.23 -10.55 2.66
CA TYR A 191 -6.89 -10.50 2.12
C TYR A 191 -6.98 -10.48 0.60
N GLY A 192 -6.14 -9.66 -0.03
CA GLY A 192 -5.98 -9.51 -1.47
C GLY A 192 -5.06 -10.57 -2.10
N ASP A 193 -4.46 -10.22 -3.23
CA ASP A 193 -3.55 -11.10 -3.97
C ASP A 193 -2.08 -10.72 -3.71
N PRO A 194 -1.22 -11.62 -3.19
CA PRO A 194 0.21 -11.34 -3.03
C PRO A 194 0.93 -11.05 -4.36
N ASN A 195 0.35 -11.42 -5.49
CA ASN A 195 0.88 -11.18 -6.85
C ASN A 195 0.07 -10.12 -7.62
N ALA A 196 -0.68 -9.27 -6.91
CA ALA A 196 -1.43 -8.18 -7.53
C ALA A 196 -0.54 -7.35 -8.46
N ARG A 197 -1.10 -6.97 -9.61
CA ARG A 197 -0.39 -6.24 -10.66
C ARG A 197 0.08 -4.88 -10.14
N LEU A 198 1.24 -4.43 -10.63
CA LEU A 198 1.90 -3.22 -10.11
C LEU A 198 1.15 -1.92 -10.43
N TYR A 199 0.17 -1.90 -11.34
CA TYR A 199 -0.58 -0.67 -11.65
C TYR A 199 -1.62 -0.34 -10.56
N ASP A 200 -1.95 0.94 -10.42
CA ASP A 200 -3.09 1.42 -9.63
C ASP A 200 -4.13 2.00 -10.59
N ALA A 201 -5.39 1.53 -10.54
CA ALA A 201 -6.48 2.02 -11.40
C ALA A 201 -7.45 2.96 -10.67
N ARG A 202 -7.16 3.36 -9.43
CA ARG A 202 -7.93 4.38 -8.70
C ARG A 202 -7.71 5.75 -9.33
N GLU A 203 -8.75 6.59 -9.34
CA GLU A 203 -8.79 7.85 -10.10
C GLU A 203 -7.71 8.85 -9.68
N ASN A 204 -7.57 9.11 -8.38
CA ASN A 204 -6.58 10.06 -7.84
C ASN A 204 -5.25 9.36 -7.54
N ARG A 205 -4.66 8.66 -8.52
CA ARG A 205 -3.39 7.95 -8.31
C ARG A 205 -2.17 8.83 -8.50
N THR A 206 -1.25 8.69 -7.57
CA THR A 206 0.14 9.09 -7.74
C THR A 206 0.82 8.13 -8.70
N LYS A 207 1.67 8.65 -9.57
CA LYS A 207 2.57 7.81 -10.35
C LYS A 207 3.71 7.33 -9.43
N THR A 208 4.10 6.08 -9.57
CA THR A 208 5.15 5.45 -8.75
C THR A 208 5.96 4.51 -9.63
#